data_AF-A0A8T4LR27-F1
#
_entry.id   AF-A0A8T4LR27-F1
#
_cell.length_a   1.000
_cell.length_b   1.000
_cell.length_c   1.000
_cell.angle_alpha   90.00
_cell.angle_beta   90.00
_cell.angle_gamma   90.00
#
_symmetry.space_group_name_H-M   'P 1'
#
loop_
_entity.id
_entity.type
_entity.pdbx_description
1 polymer ?
#
loop_
_entity_poly.entity_id
_entity_poly.type
_entity_poly.pdbx_seq_one_letter_code
_entity_poly.pdbx_strand_id
1 'polypeptide(L)'
;AGVTYSYTDMAGVKTDVALLPIGGGHTMDPFAAAAVCKEMRPKIAIPMYYNTYDRIEQDPAEFISDLGGTKGIVLKPGEGIRI
;
A
#
# COMPACT_ATOMS: atom_id res chain seq x y z
N ALA A 1 -3.11 3.80 6.88
CA ALA A 1 -4.46 3.35 6.51
C ALA A 1 -5.10 2.45 7.56
N GLY A 2 -4.34 1.63 8.30
CA GLY A 2 -4.93 0.60 9.17
C GLY A 2 -5.42 -0.60 8.34
N VAL A 3 -6.13 -1.53 8.97
CA VAL A 3 -6.83 -2.64 8.28
C VAL A 3 -8.09 -2.05 7.65
N THR A 4 -8.06 -1.75 6.35
CA THR A 4 -9.15 -1.07 5.65
C THR A 4 -9.28 -1.55 4.21
N TYR A 5 -10.51 -1.44 3.68
CA TYR A 5 -10.81 -1.52 2.26
C TYR A 5 -10.59 -0.16 1.58
N SER A 6 -10.68 -0.14 0.25
CA SER A 6 -10.71 1.12 -0.50
C SER A 6 -12.06 1.82 -0.26
N TYR A 7 -12.02 3.13 -0.05
CA TYR A 7 -13.21 3.98 0.02
C TYR A 7 -12.88 5.38 -0.51
N THR A 8 -13.88 6.05 -1.07
CA THR A 8 -13.70 7.26 -1.89
C THR A 8 -12.98 8.40 -1.17
N ASP A 9 -13.21 8.57 0.13
CA ASP A 9 -12.61 9.68 0.88
C ASP A 9 -11.09 9.53 1.06
N MET A 10 -10.52 8.34 0.83
CA MET A 10 -9.07 8.13 0.89
C MET A 10 -8.33 9.01 -0.12
N ALA A 11 -8.91 9.26 -1.30
CA ALA A 11 -8.33 10.12 -2.33
C ALA A 11 -8.10 11.56 -1.85
N GLY A 12 -8.88 12.02 -0.86
CA GLY A 12 -8.75 13.37 -0.29
C GLY A 12 -7.56 13.52 0.68
N VAL A 13 -6.95 12.41 1.11
CA VAL A 13 -5.86 12.42 2.10
C VAL A 13 -4.54 12.80 1.43
N LYS A 14 -4.00 13.96 1.81
CA LYS A 14 -2.66 14.41 1.38
C LYS A 14 -1.61 13.98 2.39
N THR A 15 -0.62 13.23 1.94
CA THR A 15 0.49 12.74 2.78
C THR A 15 1.78 12.61 1.97
N ASP A 16 2.93 12.71 2.64
CA ASP A 16 4.22 12.42 2.04
C ASP A 16 4.46 10.91 1.91
N VAL A 17 4.06 10.14 2.93
CA VAL A 17 4.23 8.68 2.99
C VAL A 17 2.89 8.03 3.26
N ALA A 18 2.54 7.03 2.45
CA ALA A 18 1.34 6.21 2.65
C ALA A 18 1.72 4.74 2.91
N LEU A 19 1.30 4.21 4.06
CA LEU A 19 1.36 2.78 4.35
C LEU A 19 -0.01 2.18 4.05
N LEU A 20 -0.07 1.28 3.07
CA LEU A 20 -1.31 0.70 2.54
C LEU A 20 -1.33 -0.83 2.76
N PRO A 21 -2.40 -1.40 3.34
CA PRO A 21 -2.54 -2.83 3.43
C PRO A 21 -2.72 -3.44 2.03
N ILE A 22 -2.07 -4.57 1.77
CA ILE A 22 -2.21 -5.28 0.49
C ILE A 22 -2.67 -6.74 0.64
N GLY A 23 -3.00 -7.17 1.87
CA GLY A 23 -3.26 -8.58 2.19
C GLY A 23 -4.49 -9.19 1.51
N GLY A 24 -5.39 -8.39 0.95
CA GLY A 24 -6.67 -8.87 0.41
C GLY A 24 -7.61 -9.40 1.50
N GLY A 25 -8.72 -10.02 1.08
CA GLY A 25 -9.74 -10.63 1.95
C GLY A 25 -10.46 -9.63 2.86
N HIS A 26 -9.83 -9.23 3.97
CA HIS A 26 -10.33 -8.24 4.93
C HIS A 26 -9.72 -6.84 4.75
N THR A 27 -8.86 -6.67 3.75
CA THR A 27 -8.21 -5.41 3.37
C THR A 27 -8.17 -5.27 1.85
N MET A 28 -7.62 -4.14 1.37
CA MET A 28 -7.26 -4.00 -0.05
C MET A 28 -6.28 -5.12 -0.47
N ASP A 29 -6.48 -5.63 -1.68
CA ASP A 29 -5.48 -6.42 -2.39
C ASP A 29 -4.42 -5.48 -3.03
N PRO A 30 -3.35 -6.01 -3.64
CA PRO A 30 -2.30 -5.19 -4.25
C PRO A 30 -2.83 -4.20 -5.31
N PHE A 31 -3.81 -4.61 -6.12
CA PHE A 31 -4.35 -3.79 -7.21
C PHE A 31 -5.23 -2.65 -6.69
N ALA A 32 -6.11 -2.94 -5.72
CA ALA A 32 -6.96 -1.95 -5.07
C ALA A 32 -6.11 -0.91 -4.31
N ALA A 33 -5.07 -1.36 -3.60
CA ALA A 33 -4.15 -0.48 -2.90
C ALA A 33 -3.38 0.42 -3.89
N ALA A 34 -2.94 -0.11 -5.04
CA ALA A 34 -2.27 0.66 -6.07
C ALA A 34 -3.19 1.72 -6.69
N ALA A 35 -4.47 1.40 -6.93
CA ALA A 35 -5.47 2.36 -7.41
C ALA A 35 -5.66 3.52 -6.42
N VAL A 36 -5.86 3.21 -5.13
CA VAL A 36 -5.97 4.24 -4.08
C VAL A 36 -4.70 5.07 -3.99
N CYS A 37 -3.53 4.45 -4.10
CA CYS A 37 -2.25 5.15 -4.11
C CYS A 37 -2.15 6.17 -5.26
N LYS A 38 -2.59 5.80 -6.47
CA LYS A 38 -2.60 6.69 -7.65
C LYS A 38 -3.51 7.89 -7.45
N GLU A 39 -4.63 7.73 -6.75
CA GLU A 39 -5.54 8.83 -6.44
C GLU A 39 -4.96 9.77 -5.37
N MET A 40 -4.40 9.20 -4.30
CA MET A 40 -3.77 9.93 -3.21
C MET A 40 -2.50 10.70 -3.64
N ARG A 41 -1.73 10.15 -4.59
CA ARG A 41 -0.44 10.68 -5.07
C ARG A 41 0.53 11.06 -3.94
N PRO A 42 0.83 10.17 -2.99
CA PRO A 42 1.87 10.44 -2.00
C PRO A 42 3.25 10.48 -2.66
N LYS A 43 4.27 10.98 -1.96
CA LYS A 43 5.65 10.91 -2.47
C LYS A 43 6.18 9.48 -2.41
N ILE A 44 5.84 8.76 -1.34
CA ILE A 44 6.27 7.38 -1.08
C ILE A 44 5.06 6.53 -0.69
N ALA A 45 5.01 5.30 -1.20
CA ALA A 45 4.06 4.29 -0.76
C ALA A 45 4.76 3.00 -0.33
N ILE A 46 4.32 2.43 0.78
CA ILE A 46 4.91 1.24 1.40
C ILE A 46 3.79 0.22 1.61
N PRO A 47 3.87 -1.00 1.03
CA PRO A 47 2.91 -2.05 1.32
C PRO A 47 3.07 -2.53 2.76
N MET A 48 1.95 -2.81 3.42
CA MET A 48 1.89 -3.41 4.76
C MET A 48 0.81 -4.50 4.81
N TYR A 49 0.70 -5.19 5.96
CA TYR A 49 -0.36 -6.16 6.22
C TYR A 49 -0.46 -7.27 5.14
N TYR A 50 0.65 -7.96 4.90
CA TYR A 50 0.73 -9.10 3.96
C TYR A 50 1.75 -10.12 4.48
N ASN A 51 1.69 -11.35 3.99
CA ASN A 51 2.62 -12.45 4.29
C ASN A 51 2.82 -12.77 5.79
N THR A 52 1.90 -12.39 6.68
CA THR A 52 1.95 -12.78 8.10
C THR A 52 1.25 -14.11 8.39
N TYR A 53 0.38 -14.58 7.48
CA TYR A 53 -0.29 -15.89 7.50
C TYR A 53 -0.81 -16.24 6.10
N ASP A 54 -1.04 -17.52 5.83
CA ASP A 54 -1.30 -18.09 4.49
C ASP A 54 -2.41 -17.38 3.70
N ARG A 55 -3.46 -16.92 4.37
CA ARG A 55 -4.62 -16.28 3.71
C ARG A 55 -4.35 -14.86 3.19
N ILE A 56 -3.22 -14.25 3.57
CA ILE A 56 -2.81 -12.93 3.08
C ILE A 56 -1.45 -12.99 2.38
N GLU A 57 -1.11 -14.15 1.80
CA GLU A 57 0.06 -14.30 0.96
C GLU A 57 -0.12 -13.48 -0.32
N GLN A 58 0.79 -12.54 -0.55
CA GLN A 58 0.75 -11.57 -1.64
C GLN A 58 2.17 -11.24 -2.09
N ASP A 59 2.32 -10.93 -3.38
CA ASP A 59 3.57 -10.38 -3.91
C ASP A 59 3.54 -8.84 -3.84
N PRO A 60 4.34 -8.20 -2.99
CA PRO A 60 4.40 -6.74 -2.93
C PRO A 60 4.90 -6.10 -4.23
N ALA A 61 5.54 -6.86 -5.13
CA ALA A 61 5.90 -6.40 -6.47
C ALA A 61 4.67 -6.05 -7.32
N GLU A 62 3.56 -6.76 -7.15
CA GLU A 62 2.31 -6.47 -7.86
C GLU A 62 1.78 -5.08 -7.47
N PHE A 63 1.85 -4.74 -6.18
CA PHE A 63 1.46 -3.42 -5.68
C PHE A 63 2.34 -2.31 -6.25
N ILE A 64 3.68 -2.46 -6.21
CA ILE A 64 4.59 -1.39 -6.65
C ILE A 64 4.79 -1.31 -8.17
N SER A 65 4.25 -2.27 -8.93
CA SER A 65 4.43 -2.38 -10.38
C SER A 65 3.95 -1.14 -11.14
N ASP A 66 2.88 -0.50 -10.67
CA ASP A 66 2.34 0.73 -11.24
C ASP A 66 1.63 1.57 -10.16
N LEU A 67 2.29 2.64 -9.73
CA LEU A 67 1.79 3.59 -8.72
C LEU A 67 1.61 5.02 -9.27
N GLY A 68 1.58 5.19 -10.60
CA GLY A 68 1.31 6.50 -11.23
C GLY A 68 2.26 7.63 -10.84
N GLY A 69 3.56 7.33 -10.71
CA GLY A 69 4.60 8.31 -10.37
C GLY A 69 4.94 8.40 -8.87
N THR A 70 4.19 7.72 -8.01
CA THR A 70 4.56 7.54 -6.60
C THR A 70 5.75 6.58 -6.47
N LYS A 71 6.69 6.86 -5.56
CA LYS A 71 7.80 5.95 -5.28
C LYS A 71 7.34 4.79 -4.38
N GLY A 72 7.24 3.59 -4.94
CA GLY A 72 7.00 2.36 -4.17
C GLY A 72 8.26 1.89 -3.45
N ILE A 73 8.17 1.58 -2.16
CA ILE A 73 9.27 1.00 -1.37
C ILE A 73 8.73 -0.19 -0.59
N VAL A 74 9.27 -1.38 -0.84
CA VAL A 74 8.99 -2.58 -0.03
C VAL A 74 9.98 -2.62 1.12
N LEU A 75 9.47 -2.67 2.35
CA LEU A 75 10.28 -2.80 3.56
C LEU A 75 9.99 -4.13 4.24
N LYS A 76 11.06 -4.81 4.66
CA LYS A 76 10.97 -5.96 5.55
C LYS A 76 10.86 -5.51 7.01
N PRO A 77 10.29 -6.33 7.90
CA PRO A 77 10.28 -6.03 9.33
C PRO A 77 11.68 -5.70 9.86
N GLY A 78 11.82 -4.55 10.52
CA GLY A 78 13.10 -4.06 11.05
C GLY A 78 13.87 -3.12 10.10
N GLU A 79 13.46 -2.99 8.84
CA GLU A 79 14.01 -2.00 7.92
C GLU A 79 13.38 -0.62 8.14
N GLY A 80 14.11 0.42 7.76
CA GLY A 80 13.65 1.80 7.82
C GLY A 80 14.14 2.62 6.65
N ILE A 81 13.45 3.72 6.37
CA ILE A 81 13.84 4.70 5.36
C ILE A 81 14.01 6.06 6.01
N ARG A 82 14.86 6.88 5.40
CA ARG A 82 15.03 8.29 5.75
C ARG A 82 14.37 9.15 4.68
N ILE A 83 13.54 10.08 5.13
CA ILE A 83 12.74 11.00 4.33
C ILE A 83 13.16 12.44 4.58
#